data_AF-A0A068S4R7-F1
#
_entry.id   AF-A0A068S4R7-F1
#
_cell.length_a   1.000
_cell.length_b   1.000
_cell.length_c   1.000
_cell.angle_alpha   90.00
_cell.angle_beta   90.00
_cell.angle_gamma   90.00
#
_symmetry.space_group_name_H-M   'P 1'
#
loop_
_entity.id
_entity.type
_entity.pdbx_description
1 polymer ?
#
loop_
_entity_poly.entity_id
_entity_poly.type
_entity_poly.pdbx_seq_one_letter_code
_entity_poly.pdbx_strand_id
1 'polypeptide(L)'
;MRSLIASRKRETWKQFCEKLAKDDFGRTTATIKRIRQRRMTSHTFTHPNGATAAANTMANHLKTVYAGSSLPTLRPSPPPLEPGPHNIDHHPFSVLEVKEAIEHAARRKAPGVDHPSS
;
A
#
# COMPACT_ATOMS: atom_id res chain seq x y z
N MET A 1 32.94 -13.63 12.80
CA MET A 1 32.22 -13.80 11.51
C MET A 1 31.49 -12.52 11.05
N ARG A 2 30.64 -11.89 11.88
CA ARG A 2 29.96 -10.62 11.53
C ARG A 2 30.92 -9.45 11.19
N SER A 3 32.05 -9.34 11.89
CA SER A 3 33.09 -8.34 11.65
C SER A 3 33.76 -8.48 10.27
N LEU A 4 34.04 -9.71 9.83
CA LEU A 4 34.63 -10.01 8.52
C LEU A 4 33.68 -9.64 7.37
N ILE A 5 32.38 -9.92 7.55
CA ILE A 5 31.33 -9.53 6.58
C ILE A 5 31.24 -8.00 6.47
N ALA A 6 31.27 -7.29 7.60
CA ALA A 6 31.25 -5.83 7.61
C ALA A 6 32.48 -5.22 6.94
N SER A 7 33.68 -5.74 7.22
CA SER A 7 34.92 -5.31 6.55
C SER A 7 34.88 -5.56 5.04
N ARG A 8 34.44 -6.74 4.60
CA ARG A 8 34.31 -7.06 3.17
C ARG A 8 33.31 -6.15 2.45
N LYS A 9 32.19 -5.81 3.10
CA LYS A 9 31.21 -4.85 2.57
C LYS A 9 31.81 -3.45 2.40
N ARG A 10 32.55 -2.97 3.39
CA ARG A 10 33.25 -1.67 3.31
C ARG A 10 34.27 -1.64 2.18
N GLU A 11 35.05 -2.71 2.04
CA GLU A 11 36.05 -2.83 0.97
C GLU A 11 35.40 -2.81 -0.41
N THR A 12 34.32 -3.57 -0.58
CA THR A 12 33.55 -3.59 -1.84
C THR A 12 32.93 -2.22 -2.15
N TRP A 13 32.45 -1.53 -1.12
CA TRP A 13 31.90 -0.17 -1.26
C TRP A 13 32.97 0.84 -1.68
N LYS A 14 34.16 0.76 -1.08
CA LYS A 14 35.30 1.62 -1.43
C LYS A 14 35.71 1.42 -2.89
N GLN A 15 35.86 0.18 -3.33
CA GLN A 15 36.21 -0.15 -4.72
C GLN A 15 35.13 0.34 -5.71
N PHE A 16 33.86 0.25 -5.32
CA PHE A 16 32.77 0.81 -6.11
C PHE A 16 32.91 2.33 -6.26
N CYS A 17 33.14 3.06 -5.17
CA CYS A 17 33.35 4.51 -5.20
C CYS A 17 34.56 4.91 -6.04
N GLU A 18 35.68 4.19 -5.92
CA GLU A 18 36.89 4.46 -6.71
C GLU A 18 36.67 4.23 -8.20
N LYS A 19 35.97 3.15 -8.58
CA LYS A 19 35.59 2.93 -9.98
C LYS A 19 34.69 4.06 -10.47
N LEU A 20 33.69 4.44 -9.67
CA LEU A 20 32.70 5.45 -10.04
C LEU A 20 33.32 6.85 -10.21
N ALA A 21 34.38 7.15 -9.46
CA ALA A 21 35.12 8.40 -9.58
C ALA A 21 36.09 8.44 -10.78
N LYS A 22 36.52 7.28 -11.29
CA LYS A 22 37.50 7.17 -12.38
C LYS A 22 36.86 6.89 -13.75
N ASP A 23 35.65 6.32 -13.79
CA ASP A 23 34.95 5.98 -15.02
C ASP A 23 34.32 7.21 -15.71
N ASP A 24 34.10 7.08 -17.01
CA ASP A 24 33.41 8.10 -17.81
C ASP A 24 32.00 8.41 -17.28
N PHE A 25 31.60 9.68 -17.33
CA PHE A 25 30.32 10.15 -16.79
C PHE A 25 29.10 9.39 -17.35
N GLY A 26 29.12 9.02 -18.63
CA GLY A 26 28.07 8.23 -19.26
C GLY A 26 27.96 6.82 -18.69
N ARG A 27 29.09 6.17 -18.38
CA ARG A 27 29.13 4.83 -17.79
C ARG A 27 28.70 4.84 -16.32
N THR A 28 29.12 5.87 -15.59
CA THR A 28 28.74 6.09 -14.19
C THR A 28 27.24 6.28 -14.03
N THR A 29 26.65 7.20 -14.80
CA THR A 29 25.20 7.47 -14.77
C THR A 29 24.36 6.27 -15.19
N ALA A 30 24.77 5.52 -16.22
CA ALA A 30 24.12 4.28 -16.63
C ALA A 30 24.16 3.21 -15.52
N THR A 31 25.27 3.11 -14.78
CA THR A 31 25.42 2.17 -13.66
C THR A 31 24.55 2.54 -12.48
N ILE A 32 24.48 3.83 -12.12
CA ILE A 32 23.58 4.32 -11.07
C ILE A 32 22.12 4.08 -11.46
N LYS A 33 21.75 4.38 -12.71
CA LYS A 33 20.38 4.12 -13.23
C LYS A 33 20.01 2.65 -13.10
N ARG A 34 20.91 1.74 -13.48
CA ARG A 34 20.73 0.29 -13.36
C ARG A 34 20.53 -0.16 -11.90
N ILE A 35 21.33 0.37 -10.97
CA ILE A 35 21.20 0.08 -9.53
C ILE A 35 19.85 0.56 -9.01
N ARG A 36 19.45 1.80 -9.36
CA ARG A 36 18.16 2.37 -8.96
C ARG A 36 17.01 1.51 -9.48
N GLN A 37 17.06 1.13 -10.75
CA GLN A 37 16.02 0.32 -11.38
C GLN A 37 15.92 -1.05 -10.70
N ARG A 38 17.04 -1.75 -10.46
CA ARG A 38 17.04 -3.04 -9.75
C ARG A 38 16.47 -2.96 -8.33
N ARG A 39 16.71 -1.86 -7.61
CA ARG A 39 16.17 -1.64 -6.26
C ARG A 39 14.68 -1.30 -6.28
N MET A 40 14.21 -0.61 -7.30
CA MET A 40 12.77 -0.32 -7.47
C MET A 40 11.98 -1.53 -7.97
N THR A 41 12.61 -2.46 -8.70
CA THR A 41 11.91 -3.62 -9.30
C THR A 41 11.73 -4.83 -8.38
N SER A 42 12.25 -4.83 -7.14
CA SER A 42 12.24 -6.03 -6.30
C SER A 42 11.61 -5.77 -4.93
N HIS A 43 10.29 -5.76 -4.90
CA HIS A 43 9.59 -6.44 -3.81
C HIS A 43 9.35 -7.88 -4.28
N THR A 44 10.39 -8.70 -4.19
CA THR A 44 10.23 -10.14 -4.42
C THR A 44 9.83 -10.77 -3.10
N PHE A 45 8.67 -11.43 -3.07
CA PHE A 45 8.25 -12.18 -1.90
C PHE A 45 9.16 -13.41 -1.76
N THR A 46 9.82 -13.53 -0.61
CA THR A 46 10.64 -14.71 -0.28
C THR A 46 9.79 -15.90 0.16
N HIS A 47 8.52 -15.66 0.50
CA HIS A 47 7.58 -16.68 0.93
C HIS A 47 7.07 -17.48 -0.29
N PRO A 48 6.97 -18.82 -0.24
CA PRO A 48 6.48 -19.64 -1.37
C PRO A 48 5.07 -19.24 -1.82
N ASN A 49 4.21 -18.87 -0.87
CA ASN A 49 2.86 -18.35 -1.14
C ASN A 49 2.82 -16.84 -1.45
N GLY A 50 3.98 -16.22 -1.67
CA GLY A 50 4.15 -14.87 -2.18
C GLY A 50 3.31 -13.80 -1.47
N ALA A 51 2.55 -13.07 -2.27
CA ALA A 51 1.65 -12.00 -1.83
C ALA A 51 0.54 -12.50 -0.90
N THR A 52 0.03 -13.72 -1.11
CA THR A 52 -1.06 -14.28 -0.30
C THR A 52 -0.64 -14.47 1.16
N ALA A 53 0.59 -14.95 1.40
CA ALA A 53 1.11 -15.03 2.76
C ALA A 53 1.30 -13.66 3.41
N ALA A 54 1.76 -12.67 2.65
CA ALA A 54 1.88 -11.29 3.15
C ALA A 54 0.51 -10.70 3.52
N ALA A 55 -0.49 -10.87 2.65
CA ALA A 55 -1.86 -10.43 2.89
C ALA A 55 -2.46 -11.12 4.13
N ASN A 56 -2.30 -12.44 4.26
CA ASN A 56 -2.77 -13.19 5.43
C ASN A 56 -2.08 -12.75 6.72
N THR A 57 -0.77 -12.46 6.67
CA THR A 57 -0.02 -11.94 7.81
C THR A 57 -0.57 -10.58 8.24
N MET A 58 -0.83 -9.68 7.28
CA MET A 58 -1.43 -8.38 7.54
C MET A 58 -2.85 -8.51 8.10
N ALA A 59 -3.68 -9.41 7.55
CA ALA A 59 -5.03 -9.66 8.03
C ALA A 59 -5.03 -10.15 9.48
N ASN A 60 -4.16 -11.10 9.82
CA ASN A 60 -4.02 -11.61 11.18
C ASN A 60 -3.51 -10.53 12.15
N HIS A 61 -2.54 -9.71 11.70
CA HIS A 61 -2.03 -8.60 12.49
C HIS A 61 -3.14 -7.60 12.81
N LEU A 62 -3.89 -7.13 11.81
CA LEU A 62 -5.00 -6.20 11.99
C LEU A 62 -6.08 -6.80 12.88
N LYS A 63 -6.44 -8.08 12.69
CA LYS A 63 -7.37 -8.79 13.56
C LYS A 63 -6.92 -8.75 15.02
N THR A 64 -5.62 -8.90 15.27
CA THR A 64 -5.06 -8.84 16.63
C THR A 64 -5.09 -7.43 17.19
N VAL A 65 -4.70 -6.43 16.41
CA VAL A 65 -4.73 -5.01 16.81
C VAL A 65 -6.15 -4.57 17.18
N TYR A 66 -7.14 -4.96 16.38
CA TYR A 66 -8.54 -4.59 16.60
C TYR A 66 -9.35 -5.59 17.44
N ALA A 67 -8.76 -6.71 17.88
CA ALA A 67 -9.40 -7.65 18.80
C ALA A 67 -9.65 -7.03 20.18
N GLY A 68 -9.07 -5.85 20.45
CA GLY A 68 -9.30 -5.11 21.68
C GLY A 68 -8.61 -5.71 22.91
N SER A 69 -7.75 -6.71 22.74
CA SER A 69 -6.97 -7.33 23.81
C SER A 69 -5.94 -6.39 24.44
N SER A 70 -5.53 -5.34 23.70
CA SER A 70 -4.66 -4.27 24.19
C SER A 70 -5.43 -3.03 24.67
N LEU A 71 -6.77 -3.02 24.58
CA LEU A 71 -7.56 -1.88 25.02
C LEU A 71 -7.74 -1.93 26.54
N PRO A 72 -7.63 -0.79 27.25
CA PRO A 72 -7.92 -0.73 28.68
C PRO A 72 -9.35 -1.21 28.98
N THR A 73 -9.52 -1.94 30.09
CA THR A 73 -10.84 -2.39 30.59
C THR A 73 -11.79 -1.21 30.79
N LEU A 74 -11.27 -0.06 31.21
CA LEU A 74 -12.01 1.18 31.34
C LEU A 74 -11.78 2.04 30.08
N ARG A 75 -12.74 2.00 29.15
CA ARG A 75 -12.74 2.90 28.00
C ARG A 75 -13.34 4.24 28.43
N PRO A 76 -12.70 5.38 28.12
CA PRO A 76 -13.35 6.68 28.31
C PRO A 76 -14.64 6.70 27.47
N SER A 77 -15.69 7.32 28.02
CA SER A 77 -16.91 7.57 27.25
C SER A 77 -16.52 8.30 25.96
N PRO A 78 -17.07 7.90 24.80
CA PRO A 78 -16.92 8.70 23.59
C PRO A 78 -17.34 10.15 23.91
N PRO A 79 -16.65 11.15 23.37
CA PRO A 79 -17.09 12.53 23.50
C PRO A 79 -18.52 12.65 22.93
N PRO A 80 -19.35 13.56 23.47
CA PRO A 80 -20.62 13.88 22.87
C PRO A 80 -20.42 14.16 21.37
N LEU A 81 -21.24 13.52 20.54
CA LEU A 81 -21.26 13.83 19.12
C LEU A 81 -21.75 15.27 18.99
N GLU A 82 -20.84 16.18 18.66
CA GLU A 82 -21.23 17.52 18.26
C GLU A 82 -22.16 17.39 17.04
N PRO A 83 -23.34 18.04 17.04
CA PRO A 83 -24.19 18.05 15.88
C PRO A 83 -23.42 18.68 14.73
N GLY A 84 -23.03 17.86 13.75
CA GLY A 84 -22.45 18.36 12.50
C GLY A 84 -23.45 19.29 11.80
N PRO A 85 -22.99 20.07 10.81
CA PRO A 85 -23.86 21.01 10.07
C PRO A 85 -25.01 20.34 9.32
N HIS A 86 -25.03 19.01 9.28
CA HIS A 86 -26.06 18.20 8.63
C HIS A 86 -26.77 17.36 9.67
N ASN A 87 -28.08 17.54 9.75
CA ASN A 87 -28.95 16.69 10.57
C ASN A 87 -28.96 15.29 9.94
N ILE A 88 -28.43 14.31 10.67
CA ILE A 88 -28.29 12.91 10.20
C ILE A 88 -29.68 12.27 10.03
N ASP A 89 -30.71 12.77 10.72
CA ASP A 89 -32.09 12.32 10.55
C ASP A 89 -32.78 12.94 9.32
N HIS A 90 -32.21 14.01 8.77
CA HIS A 90 -32.72 14.66 7.56
C HIS A 90 -32.09 14.02 6.31
N HIS A 91 -32.75 12.97 5.84
CA HIS A 91 -32.38 12.29 4.61
C HIS A 91 -33.13 12.93 3.44
N PRO A 92 -32.44 13.49 2.43
CA PRO A 92 -33.11 14.12 1.28
C PRO A 92 -33.82 13.12 0.36
N PHE A 93 -33.57 11.82 0.54
CA PHE A 93 -34.18 10.74 -0.23
C PHE A 93 -34.64 9.62 0.70
N SER A 94 -35.78 9.04 0.39
CA SER A 94 -36.29 7.85 1.07
C SER A 94 -35.59 6.57 0.59
N VAL A 95 -35.59 5.54 1.43
CA VAL A 95 -35.03 4.21 1.06
C VAL A 95 -35.70 3.64 -0.19
N LEU A 96 -37.00 3.91 -0.39
CA LEU A 96 -37.76 3.46 -1.54
C LEU A 96 -37.28 4.15 -2.83
N GLU A 97 -37.08 5.47 -2.81
CA GLU A 97 -36.56 6.22 -3.96
C GLU A 97 -35.17 5.75 -4.37
N VAL A 98 -34.28 5.51 -3.39
CA VAL A 98 -32.94 5.00 -3.67
C VAL A 98 -33.01 3.61 -4.29
N LYS A 99 -33.87 2.74 -3.78
CA LYS A 99 -34.05 1.38 -4.29
C LYS A 99 -34.60 1.38 -5.71
N GLU A 100 -35.64 2.17 -5.98
CA GLU A 100 -36.20 2.33 -7.33
C GLU A 100 -35.18 2.91 -8.31
N ALA A 101 -34.40 3.91 -7.90
CA ALA A 101 -33.35 4.49 -8.73
C ALA A 101 -32.28 3.44 -9.12
N ILE A 102 -31.83 2.61 -8.18
CA ILE A 102 -30.86 1.53 -8.44
C ILE A 102 -31.45 0.49 -9.40
N GLU A 103 -32.68 0.03 -9.16
CA GLU A 103 -33.34 -0.96 -10.01
C GLU A 103 -33.56 -0.44 -11.43
N HIS A 104 -33.88 0.84 -11.60
CA HIS A 104 -34.03 1.47 -12.91
C HIS A 104 -32.70 1.78 -13.60
N ALA A 105 -31.66 2.13 -12.84
CA ALA A 105 -30.32 2.38 -13.38
C ALA A 105 -29.67 1.09 -13.90
N ALA A 106 -29.89 -0.03 -13.22
CA ALA A 106 -29.40 -1.35 -13.66
C ALA A 106 -30.03 -1.78 -15.00
N ARG A 107 -31.30 -1.43 -15.24
CA ARG A 107 -32.04 -1.78 -16.46
C ARG A 107 -31.77 -0.85 -17.65
N ARG A 108 -31.20 0.33 -17.41
CA ARG A 108 -30.90 1.36 -18.43
C ARG A 108 -29.41 1.59 -18.63
N LYS A 109 -28.57 0.62 -18.29
CA LYS A 109 -27.14 0.66 -18.54
C LYS A 109 -26.89 0.54 -20.05
N ALA A 110 -26.82 1.67 -20.75
CA ALA A 110 -26.15 1.70 -22.04
C ALA A 110 -24.68 1.29 -21.83
N PRO A 111 -24.08 0.53 -22.75
CA PRO A 111 -22.66 0.19 -22.68
C PRO A 111 -21.85 1.50 -22.57
N GLY A 112 -21.07 1.65 -21.50
CA GLY A 112 -20.25 2.85 -21.31
C GLY A 112 -19.18 2.98 -22.40
N VAL A 113 -18.72 4.20 -22.66
CA VAL A 113 -17.69 4.49 -23.68
C VAL A 113 -16.31 3.85 -23.38
N ASP A 114 -16.17 3.19 -22.24
CA ASP A 114 -14.92 2.57 -21.76
C ASP A 114 -14.70 1.15 -22.29
N HIS A 115 -15.28 0.79 -23.44
CA HIS A 115 -14.99 -0.48 -24.10
C HIS A 115 -13.80 -0.23 -25.03
N PRO A 116 -12.56 -0.63 -24.69
CA PRO A 116 -11.47 -0.56 -25.66
C PRO A 116 -11.85 -1.46 -26.83
N SER A 117 -11.93 -0.87 -28.02
CA SER A 117 -12.05 -1.56 -29.29
C SER A 117 -11.02 -2.67 -29.34
N SER A 118 -11.52 -3.91 -29.44
CA SER A 118 -10.71 -5.10 -29.63
C SER A 118 -10.19 -5.22 -31.06
#